data_AF-A0A240UNZ0-F1
#
_entry.id   AF-A0A240UNZ0-F1
#
_cell.length_a   1.000
_cell.length_b   1.000
_cell.length_c   1.000
_cell.angle_alpha   90.00
_cell.angle_beta   90.00
_cell.angle_gamma   90.00
#
_symmetry.space_group_name_H-M   'P 1'
#
loop_
_entity.id
_entity.type
_entity.pdbx_description
1 polymer ?
#
loop_
_entity_poly.entity_id
_entity_poly.type
_entity_poly.pdbx_seq_one_letter_code
_entity_poly.pdbx_strand_id
1 'polypeptide(L)'
;MSEAEQHAAQEVADETAASVERYLYALDKREAFELRLWWRRLVLNEQELKRHTRQRPYPRGVRAALRRCDTIESVLLTEAFRHLWSALESRAWQEAPADDPRKQREHRIETWAAIAAVASELRAETFDAPLGKRLGEKRPDTGDTPRMSDLRFQQLLDCHTSQELIRRFRRALKLADNAGVSVVRLADMVALWDREQRGQYNARATRRFAFVMSDAYFQARALKPGVGD
;
A
#
# COMPACT_ATOMS: atom_id res chain seq x y z
N MET A 1 -19.20 -22.50 -10.22
CA MET A 1 -19.06 -21.14 -10.79
C MET A 1 -18.62 -21.29 -12.22
N SER A 2 -19.46 -20.85 -13.15
CA SER A 2 -19.29 -21.00 -14.60
C SER A 2 -18.05 -20.24 -15.09
N GLU A 3 -17.41 -20.70 -16.16
CA GLU A 3 -16.27 -20.00 -16.80
C GLU A 3 -16.63 -18.56 -17.19
N ALA A 4 -17.90 -18.30 -17.53
CA ALA A 4 -18.42 -16.97 -17.82
C ALA A 4 -18.43 -16.04 -16.57
N GLU A 5 -18.70 -16.59 -15.39
CA GLU A 5 -18.67 -15.82 -14.13
C GLU A 5 -17.22 -15.49 -13.72
N GLN A 6 -16.27 -16.36 -14.05
CA GLN A 6 -14.84 -16.15 -13.79
C GLN A 6 -14.24 -15.11 -14.74
N HIS A 7 -14.65 -15.11 -16.02
CA HIS A 7 -14.20 -14.12 -17.00
C HIS A 7 -14.75 -12.72 -16.70
N ALA A 8 -16.04 -12.62 -16.36
CA ALA A 8 -16.65 -11.34 -15.95
C ALA A 8 -16.04 -10.79 -14.65
N ALA A 9 -15.74 -11.64 -13.67
CA ALA A 9 -15.06 -11.22 -12.44
C ALA A 9 -13.62 -10.75 -12.71
N GLN A 10 -12.94 -11.33 -13.70
CA GLN A 10 -11.59 -10.96 -14.09
C GLN A 10 -11.57 -9.63 -14.86
N GLU A 11 -12.51 -9.39 -15.78
CA GLU A 11 -12.67 -8.12 -16.50
C GLU A 11 -12.98 -6.95 -15.56
N VAL A 12 -13.89 -7.15 -14.59
CA VAL A 12 -14.19 -6.14 -13.57
C VAL A 12 -12.97 -5.88 -12.68
N ALA A 13 -12.20 -6.93 -12.31
CA ALA A 13 -10.98 -6.76 -11.53
C ALA A 13 -9.89 -5.99 -12.30
N ASP A 14 -9.76 -6.20 -13.60
CA ASP A 14 -8.79 -5.52 -14.47
C ASP A 14 -9.20 -4.06 -14.74
N GLU A 15 -10.49 -3.77 -14.93
CA GLU A 15 -11.00 -2.40 -15.04
C GLU A 15 -10.83 -1.62 -13.72
N THR A 16 -11.04 -2.29 -12.59
CA THR A 16 -10.85 -1.68 -11.27
C THR A 16 -9.36 -1.49 -10.95
N ALA A 17 -8.48 -2.41 -11.38
CA ALA A 17 -7.04 -2.25 -11.30
C ALA A 17 -6.55 -1.06 -12.15
N ALA A 18 -7.11 -0.87 -13.35
CA ALA A 18 -6.85 0.28 -14.22
C ALA A 18 -7.36 1.60 -13.61
N SER A 19 -8.45 1.57 -12.83
CA SER A 19 -8.93 2.72 -12.05
C SER A 19 -7.95 3.11 -10.93
N VAL A 20 -7.33 2.13 -10.26
CA VAL A 20 -6.30 2.38 -9.23
C VAL A 20 -5.06 3.07 -9.82
N GLU A 21 -4.68 2.75 -11.06
CA GLU A 21 -3.56 3.41 -11.74
C GLU A 21 -3.79 4.91 -11.99
N ARG A 22 -5.04 5.41 -11.96
CA ARG A 22 -5.33 6.85 -12.07
C ARG A 22 -4.87 7.66 -10.85
N TYR A 23 -4.60 6.99 -9.73
CA TYR A 23 -4.26 7.62 -8.45
C TYR A 23 -2.78 7.45 -8.05
N LEU A 24 -1.92 7.05 -8.99
CA LEU A 24 -0.48 6.97 -8.76
C LEU A 24 0.11 8.38 -8.77
N TYR A 25 0.47 8.90 -7.60
CA TYR A 25 1.05 10.23 -7.46
C TYR A 25 2.57 10.19 -7.23
N ALA A 26 3.07 9.09 -6.68
CA ALA A 26 4.49 8.87 -6.42
C ALA A 26 5.06 7.69 -7.21
N LEU A 27 4.36 6.58 -7.30
CA LEU A 27 4.83 5.38 -8.00
C LEU A 27 4.60 5.50 -9.51
N ASP A 28 5.44 4.83 -10.29
CA ASP A 28 5.15 4.56 -11.69
C ASP A 28 4.37 3.24 -11.87
N LYS A 29 3.89 2.99 -13.10
CA LYS A 29 3.10 1.81 -13.42
C LYS A 29 3.88 0.50 -13.29
N ARG A 30 5.18 0.51 -13.62
CA ARG A 30 6.04 -0.68 -13.55
C ARG A 30 6.31 -1.02 -12.09
N GLU A 31 6.61 -0.02 -11.26
CA GLU A 31 6.75 -0.13 -9.81
C GLU A 31 5.47 -0.70 -9.16
N ALA A 32 4.31 -0.15 -9.52
CA ALA A 32 3.02 -0.62 -9.02
C ALA A 32 2.74 -2.09 -9.41
N PHE A 33 3.07 -2.47 -10.65
CA PHE A 33 2.91 -3.84 -11.13
C PHE A 33 3.80 -4.82 -10.37
N GLU A 34 5.10 -4.53 -10.27
CA GLU A 34 6.06 -5.42 -9.60
C GLU A 34 5.78 -5.55 -8.10
N LEU A 35 5.40 -4.44 -7.44
CA LEU A 35 4.95 -4.48 -6.05
C LEU A 35 3.73 -5.40 -5.87
N ARG A 36 2.71 -5.26 -6.72
CA ARG A 36 1.48 -6.06 -6.61
C ARG A 36 1.78 -7.54 -6.84
N LEU A 37 2.59 -7.86 -7.85
CA LEU A 37 3.03 -9.23 -8.12
C LEU A 37 3.79 -9.82 -6.93
N TRP A 38 4.77 -9.08 -6.40
CA TRP A 38 5.53 -9.47 -5.21
C TRP A 38 4.61 -9.72 -4.00
N TRP A 39 3.68 -8.80 -3.73
CA TRP A 39 2.76 -8.90 -2.61
C TRP A 39 1.82 -10.09 -2.76
N ARG A 40 1.25 -10.31 -3.95
CA ARG A 40 0.41 -11.48 -4.24
C ARG A 40 1.14 -12.78 -3.94
N ARG A 41 2.43 -12.88 -4.30
CA ARG A 41 3.26 -14.05 -3.99
C ARG A 41 3.53 -14.24 -2.50
N LEU A 42 3.51 -13.17 -1.69
CA LEU A 42 3.66 -13.26 -0.23
C LEU A 42 2.38 -13.68 0.48
N VAL A 43 1.21 -13.34 -0.09
CA VAL A 43 -0.08 -13.41 0.62
C VAL A 43 -0.97 -14.53 0.11
N LEU A 44 -1.06 -14.72 -1.20
CA LEU A 44 -1.98 -15.66 -1.82
C LEU A 44 -1.44 -17.09 -1.77
N ASN A 45 -2.35 -18.05 -1.68
CA ASN A 45 -2.00 -19.46 -1.84
C ASN A 45 -1.79 -19.83 -3.33
N GLU A 46 -1.35 -21.05 -3.61
CA GLU A 46 -1.05 -21.48 -4.97
C GLU A 46 -2.26 -21.43 -5.92
N GLN A 47 -3.45 -21.78 -5.44
CA GLN A 47 -4.68 -21.80 -6.25
C GLN A 47 -5.13 -20.38 -6.61
N GLU A 48 -5.10 -19.47 -5.65
CA GLU A 48 -5.44 -18.05 -5.85
C GLU A 48 -4.42 -17.36 -6.75
N LEU A 49 -3.13 -17.62 -6.55
CA LEU A 49 -2.06 -16.96 -7.29
C LEU A 49 -2.03 -17.35 -8.77
N LYS A 50 -2.40 -18.59 -9.11
CA LYS A 50 -2.47 -19.08 -10.50
C LYS A 50 -3.38 -18.24 -11.40
N ARG A 51 -4.36 -17.53 -10.83
CA ARG A 51 -5.25 -16.60 -11.55
C ARG A 51 -4.52 -15.35 -12.04
N HIS A 52 -3.38 -15.03 -11.44
CA HIS A 52 -2.66 -13.78 -11.69
C HIS A 52 -1.26 -13.97 -12.27
N THR A 53 -0.61 -15.09 -11.99
CA THR A 53 0.76 -15.34 -12.46
C THR A 53 1.08 -16.83 -12.48
N ARG A 54 2.06 -17.20 -13.32
CA ARG A 54 2.67 -18.54 -13.36
C ARG A 54 3.74 -18.74 -12.28
N GLN A 55 4.11 -17.68 -11.55
CA GLN A 55 5.10 -17.76 -10.48
C GLN A 55 4.53 -18.48 -9.25
N ARG A 56 5.41 -19.13 -8.48
CA ARG A 56 5.04 -19.82 -7.24
C ARG A 56 4.91 -18.83 -6.06
N PRO A 57 4.01 -19.09 -5.09
CA PRO A 57 3.97 -18.30 -3.87
C PRO A 57 5.27 -18.47 -3.08
N TYR A 58 5.62 -17.45 -2.30
CA TYR A 58 6.75 -17.55 -1.38
C TYR A 58 6.36 -18.40 -0.16
N PRO A 59 7.34 -19.06 0.49
CA PRO A 59 7.10 -19.75 1.76
C PRO A 59 6.51 -18.80 2.81
N ARG A 60 5.60 -19.30 3.66
CA ARG A 60 4.94 -18.50 4.71
C ARG A 60 5.93 -17.79 5.65
N GLY A 61 7.09 -18.41 5.90
CA GLY A 61 8.16 -17.86 6.71
C GLY A 61 8.73 -16.54 6.17
N VAL A 62 8.73 -16.33 4.85
CA VAL A 62 9.24 -15.13 4.19
C VAL A 62 8.43 -13.90 4.59
N ARG A 63 7.09 -14.00 4.52
CA ARG A 63 6.19 -12.94 4.98
C ARG A 63 6.25 -12.76 6.49
N ALA A 64 6.31 -13.85 7.26
CA ALA A 64 6.35 -13.79 8.72
C ALA A 64 7.62 -13.09 9.24
N ALA A 65 8.78 -13.31 8.60
CA ALA A 65 10.01 -12.60 8.91
C ALA A 65 9.85 -11.08 8.70
N LEU A 66 9.32 -10.67 7.54
CA LEU A 66 9.13 -9.25 7.21
C LEU A 66 8.19 -8.51 8.18
N ARG A 67 7.11 -9.17 8.64
CA ARG A 67 6.17 -8.59 9.62
C ARG A 67 6.78 -8.37 11.01
N ARG A 68 7.86 -9.07 11.35
CA ARG A 68 8.55 -8.94 12.65
C ARG A 68 9.57 -7.81 12.66
N CYS A 69 10.05 -7.37 11.51
CA CYS A 69 11.00 -6.26 11.38
C CYS A 69 10.33 -4.94 11.75
N ASP A 70 10.92 -4.13 12.62
CA ASP A 70 10.41 -2.82 13.07
C ASP A 70 11.30 -1.64 12.63
N THR A 71 12.47 -1.92 12.07
CA THR A 71 13.41 -0.93 11.52
C THR A 71 13.65 -1.15 10.02
N ILE A 72 14.20 -0.14 9.34
CA ILE A 72 14.57 -0.27 7.92
C ILE A 72 15.66 -1.33 7.75
N GLU A 73 16.70 -1.29 8.59
CA GLU A 73 17.85 -2.19 8.53
C GLU A 73 17.41 -3.66 8.65
N SER A 74 16.50 -3.96 9.57
CA SER A 74 15.97 -5.31 9.73
C SER A 74 15.14 -5.77 8.53
N VAL A 75 14.44 -4.86 7.85
CA VAL A 75 13.71 -5.15 6.59
C VAL A 75 14.67 -5.47 5.46
N LEU A 76 15.75 -4.69 5.31
CA LEU A 76 16.75 -4.86 4.25
C LEU A 76 17.38 -6.25 4.25
N LEU A 77 17.53 -6.86 5.44
CA LEU A 77 18.11 -8.18 5.61
C LEU A 77 17.14 -9.34 5.29
N THR A 78 15.86 -9.05 5.02
CA THR A 78 14.87 -10.09 4.75
C THR A 78 14.97 -10.65 3.33
N GLU A 79 14.66 -11.93 3.17
CA GLU A 79 14.47 -12.53 1.85
C GLU A 79 13.33 -11.86 1.08
N ALA A 80 12.25 -11.49 1.79
CA ALA A 80 11.09 -10.82 1.20
C ALA A 80 11.49 -9.51 0.49
N PHE A 81 12.28 -8.66 1.15
CA PHE A 81 12.74 -7.41 0.56
C PHE A 81 13.70 -7.63 -0.61
N ARG A 82 14.64 -8.58 -0.49
CA ARG A 82 15.57 -8.91 -1.60
C ARG A 82 14.84 -9.31 -2.88
N HIS A 83 13.76 -10.09 -2.77
CA HIS A 83 12.92 -10.44 -3.92
C HIS A 83 12.24 -9.22 -4.55
N LEU A 84 11.72 -8.30 -3.74
CA LEU A 84 11.10 -7.06 -4.23
C LEU A 84 12.14 -6.16 -4.92
N TRP A 85 13.26 -5.93 -4.24
CA TRP A 85 14.34 -5.07 -4.74
C TRP A 85 14.87 -5.56 -6.08
N SER A 86 15.15 -6.87 -6.19
CA SER A 86 15.61 -7.48 -7.44
C SER A 86 14.61 -7.32 -8.58
N ALA A 87 13.31 -7.47 -8.31
CA ALA A 87 12.27 -7.26 -9.32
C ALA A 87 12.21 -5.80 -9.81
N LEU A 88 12.30 -4.83 -8.89
CA LEU A 88 12.28 -3.40 -9.23
C LEU A 88 13.52 -2.98 -10.02
N GLU A 89 14.72 -3.36 -9.56
CA GLU A 89 15.98 -3.04 -10.22
C GLU A 89 16.05 -3.64 -11.62
N SER A 90 15.60 -4.89 -11.78
CA SER A 90 15.65 -5.58 -13.07
C SER A 90 14.52 -5.23 -14.03
N ARG A 91 13.40 -4.61 -13.60
CA ARG A 91 12.23 -4.44 -14.47
C ARG A 91 11.58 -3.06 -14.44
N ALA A 92 11.65 -2.36 -13.31
CA ALA A 92 11.05 -1.04 -13.18
C ALA A 92 12.06 0.08 -13.50
N TRP A 93 13.33 -0.08 -13.09
CA TRP A 93 14.29 1.03 -13.08
C TRP A 93 15.37 1.01 -14.16
N GLN A 94 15.28 0.13 -15.16
CA GLN A 94 16.30 -0.01 -16.21
C GLN A 94 16.56 1.27 -17.02
N GLU A 95 15.59 2.18 -17.09
CA GLU A 95 15.59 3.30 -18.04
C GLU A 95 15.73 4.69 -17.40
N ALA A 96 15.85 4.81 -16.07
CA ALA A 96 15.82 6.12 -15.41
C ALA A 96 17.20 6.81 -15.45
N PRO A 97 17.39 7.88 -16.23
CA PRO A 97 18.59 8.72 -16.11
C PRO A 97 18.53 9.42 -14.76
N ALA A 98 19.62 9.42 -14.02
CA ALA A 98 19.71 10.10 -12.74
C ALA A 98 20.96 10.99 -12.72
N ASP A 99 20.78 12.23 -12.28
CA ASP A 99 21.89 13.17 -12.08
C ASP A 99 22.88 12.63 -11.02
N ASP A 100 22.35 11.95 -9.99
CA ASP A 100 23.13 11.20 -9.00
C ASP A 100 22.51 9.80 -8.76
N PRO A 101 23.02 8.77 -9.46
CA PRO A 101 22.52 7.40 -9.33
C PRO A 101 22.70 6.81 -7.93
N ARG A 102 23.73 7.22 -7.18
CA ARG A 102 24.01 6.65 -5.85
C ARG A 102 22.99 7.16 -4.83
N LYS A 103 22.80 8.48 -4.80
CA LYS A 103 21.81 9.10 -3.92
C LYS A 103 20.39 8.65 -4.25
N GLN A 104 20.04 8.52 -5.53
CA GLN A 104 18.74 7.98 -5.94
C GLN A 104 18.56 6.53 -5.47
N ARG A 105 19.60 5.71 -5.55
CA ARG A 105 19.55 4.31 -5.09
C ARG A 105 19.37 4.22 -3.57
N GLU A 106 20.13 4.99 -2.78
CA GLU A 106 19.98 5.07 -1.32
C GLU A 106 18.56 5.47 -0.93
N HIS A 107 18.07 6.55 -1.55
CA HIS A 107 16.71 7.03 -1.41
C HIS A 107 15.66 5.95 -1.69
N ARG A 108 15.79 5.23 -2.82
CA ARG A 108 14.88 4.13 -3.18
C ARG A 108 14.94 3.00 -2.16
N ILE A 109 16.13 2.62 -1.67
CA ILE A 109 16.28 1.54 -0.69
C ILE A 109 15.45 1.83 0.56
N GLU A 110 15.54 3.03 1.11
CA GLU A 110 14.79 3.41 2.30
C GLU A 110 13.27 3.43 2.05
N THR A 111 12.83 4.09 0.97
CA THR A 111 11.40 4.18 0.62
C THR A 111 10.80 2.80 0.42
N TRP A 112 11.47 1.93 -0.34
CA TRP A 112 10.95 0.60 -0.68
C TRP A 112 11.03 -0.38 0.48
N ALA A 113 11.97 -0.21 1.41
CA ALA A 113 11.96 -0.95 2.66
C ALA A 113 10.74 -0.58 3.53
N ALA A 114 10.41 0.71 3.63
CA ALA A 114 9.20 1.16 4.33
C ALA A 114 7.93 0.62 3.65
N ILE A 115 7.86 0.68 2.32
CA ILE A 115 6.76 0.10 1.53
C ILE A 115 6.62 -1.40 1.83
N ALA A 116 7.71 -2.16 1.76
CA ALA A 116 7.68 -3.59 2.00
C ALA A 116 7.18 -3.93 3.42
N ALA A 117 7.68 -3.22 4.43
CA ALA A 117 7.30 -3.40 5.83
C ALA A 117 5.80 -3.20 6.03
N VAL A 118 5.24 -2.13 5.45
CA VAL A 118 3.83 -1.75 5.57
C VAL A 118 2.93 -2.68 4.73
N ALA A 119 3.29 -2.95 3.47
CA ALA A 119 2.51 -3.79 2.56
C ALA A 119 2.38 -5.24 3.05
N SER A 120 3.38 -5.75 3.79
CA SER A 120 3.37 -7.12 4.33
C SER A 120 2.24 -7.40 5.33
N GLU A 121 1.69 -6.34 5.96
CA GLU A 121 0.57 -6.47 6.89
C GLU A 121 -0.73 -6.89 6.20
N LEU A 122 -0.96 -6.39 4.99
CA LEU A 122 -2.19 -6.61 4.22
C LEU A 122 -2.43 -8.09 3.95
N ARG A 123 -3.65 -8.54 4.19
CA ARG A 123 -4.09 -9.94 4.01
C ARG A 123 -4.91 -10.13 2.73
N ALA A 124 -5.55 -9.08 2.24
CA ALA A 124 -6.32 -9.06 1.01
C ALA A 124 -6.27 -7.66 0.39
N GLU A 125 -6.33 -7.59 -0.94
CA GLU A 125 -6.41 -6.33 -1.67
C GLU A 125 -7.85 -6.10 -2.11
N THR A 126 -8.35 -4.88 -1.91
CA THR A 126 -9.56 -4.38 -2.59
C THR A 126 -9.24 -3.00 -3.15
N PHE A 127 -9.79 -2.71 -4.32
CA PHE A 127 -9.47 -1.49 -5.06
C PHE A 127 -10.31 -0.28 -4.64
N ASP A 128 -11.41 -0.52 -3.91
CA ASP A 128 -12.48 0.45 -3.66
C ASP A 128 -12.16 1.53 -2.59
N ALA A 129 -11.03 1.42 -1.88
CA ALA A 129 -10.72 2.35 -0.80
C ALA A 129 -9.21 2.59 -0.55
N PRO A 130 -8.77 3.86 -0.42
CA PRO A 130 -7.49 4.16 0.22
C PRO A 130 -7.57 3.92 1.73
N LEU A 131 -6.41 3.85 2.39
CA LEU A 131 -6.33 3.68 3.84
C LEU A 131 -7.13 4.74 4.60
N GLY A 132 -7.05 6.01 4.20
CA GLY A 132 -7.82 7.10 4.83
C GLY A 132 -9.31 6.81 4.93
N LYS A 133 -9.93 6.34 3.84
CA LYS A 133 -11.36 5.96 3.81
C LYS A 133 -11.66 4.86 4.84
N ARG A 134 -10.88 3.78 4.86
CA ARG A 134 -11.05 2.69 5.83
C ARG A 134 -10.87 3.13 7.29
N LEU A 135 -10.05 4.14 7.55
CA LEU A 135 -9.86 4.67 8.91
C LEU A 135 -11.02 5.57 9.36
N GLY A 136 -11.64 6.28 8.41
CA GLY A 136 -12.77 7.19 8.65
C GLY A 136 -14.12 6.47 8.71
N GLU A 137 -14.22 5.28 8.13
CA GLU A 137 -15.41 4.44 8.23
C GLU A 137 -15.74 4.09 9.69
N LYS A 138 -17.05 4.02 9.97
CA LYS A 138 -17.58 3.62 11.26
C LYS A 138 -17.19 2.19 11.60
N ARG A 139 -16.95 1.94 12.88
CA ARG A 139 -16.75 0.59 13.37
C ARG A 139 -18.07 -0.18 13.33
N PRO A 140 -18.09 -1.45 12.90
CA PRO A 140 -19.31 -2.24 12.85
C PRO A 140 -19.98 -2.42 14.23
N ASP A 141 -19.21 -2.37 15.31
CA ASP A 141 -19.64 -2.72 16.67
C ASP A 141 -19.97 -1.52 17.57
N THR A 142 -19.54 -0.31 17.21
CA THR A 142 -19.59 0.88 18.08
C THR A 142 -20.35 2.05 17.45
N GLY A 143 -21.13 1.78 16.39
CA GLY A 143 -22.13 2.66 15.81
C GLY A 143 -21.55 3.90 15.14
N ASP A 144 -21.23 4.94 15.92
CA ASP A 144 -20.92 6.28 15.40
C ASP A 144 -19.43 6.64 15.47
N THR A 145 -18.60 5.77 16.06
CA THR A 145 -17.16 6.03 16.17
C THR A 145 -16.39 5.55 14.94
N PRO A 146 -15.51 6.39 14.36
CA PRO A 146 -14.64 5.96 13.28
C PRO A 146 -13.65 4.90 13.77
N ARG A 147 -13.13 4.08 12.85
CA ARG A 147 -12.12 3.06 13.15
C ARG A 147 -10.88 3.67 13.82
N MET A 148 -10.45 4.85 13.38
CA MET A 148 -9.43 5.68 14.02
C MET A 148 -10.02 7.02 14.47
N SER A 149 -9.66 7.51 15.66
CA SER A 149 -10.07 8.84 16.12
C SER A 149 -9.27 9.96 15.44
N ASP A 150 -9.84 11.16 15.39
CA ASP A 150 -9.23 12.34 14.75
C ASP A 150 -7.84 12.66 15.30
N LEU A 151 -7.67 12.59 16.63
CA LEU A 151 -6.37 12.83 17.26
C LEU A 151 -5.31 11.80 16.81
N ARG A 152 -5.67 10.52 16.72
CA ARG A 152 -4.74 9.48 16.26
C ARG A 152 -4.48 9.58 14.76
N PHE A 153 -5.46 10.05 14.00
CA PHE A 153 -5.31 10.31 12.58
C PHE A 153 -4.39 11.50 12.32
N GLN A 154 -4.53 12.61 13.06
CA GLN A 154 -3.58 13.73 13.02
C GLN A 154 -2.17 13.27 13.38
N GLN A 155 -2.01 12.46 14.43
CA GLN A 155 -0.72 11.84 14.76
C GLN A 155 -0.21 10.92 13.64
N LEU A 156 -1.06 10.23 12.89
CA LEU A 156 -0.63 9.44 11.73
C LEU A 156 -0.02 10.35 10.64
N LEU A 157 -0.61 11.52 10.40
CA LEU A 157 -0.12 12.48 9.40
C LEU A 157 1.18 13.16 9.84
N ASP A 158 1.37 13.37 11.15
CA ASP A 158 2.51 14.04 11.76
C ASP A 158 3.70 13.10 12.02
N CYS A 159 3.99 12.17 11.10
CA CYS A 159 5.13 11.26 11.21
C CYS A 159 6.36 11.85 10.51
N HIS A 160 7.51 11.79 11.19
CA HIS A 160 8.75 12.44 10.74
C HIS A 160 9.86 11.45 10.41
N THR A 161 9.71 10.18 10.79
CA THR A 161 10.70 9.14 10.51
C THR A 161 10.06 7.90 9.91
N SER A 162 10.82 7.13 9.12
CA SER A 162 10.33 5.90 8.49
C SER A 162 9.90 4.86 9.52
N GLN A 163 10.57 4.82 10.69
CA GLN A 163 10.20 3.94 11.81
C GLN A 163 8.87 4.36 12.45
N GLU A 164 8.61 5.66 12.60
CA GLU A 164 7.29 6.14 13.03
C GLU A 164 6.21 5.82 12.02
N LEU A 165 6.47 6.07 10.74
CA LEU A 165 5.55 5.76 9.65
C LEU A 165 5.18 4.28 9.67
N ILE A 166 6.16 3.37 9.66
CA ILE A 166 5.92 1.92 9.69
C ILE A 166 5.06 1.56 10.90
N ARG A 167 5.42 2.01 12.11
CA ARG A 167 4.66 1.69 13.33
C ARG A 167 3.22 2.22 13.28
N ARG A 168 3.01 3.46 12.84
CA ARG A 168 1.69 4.09 12.78
C ARG A 168 0.83 3.49 11.67
N PHE A 169 1.39 3.21 10.49
CA PHE A 169 0.70 2.52 9.39
C PHE A 169 0.32 1.09 9.76
N ARG A 170 1.18 0.33 10.44
CA ARG A 170 0.81 -1.01 10.93
C ARG A 170 -0.37 -0.96 11.90
N ARG A 171 -0.42 0.01 12.81
CA ARG A 171 -1.55 0.20 13.73
C ARG A 171 -2.81 0.61 12.97
N ALA A 172 -2.69 1.52 12.00
CA ALA A 172 -3.78 1.94 11.13
C ALA A 172 -4.36 0.76 10.34
N LEU A 173 -3.51 -0.07 9.74
CA LEU A 173 -3.92 -1.27 9.02
C LEU A 173 -4.61 -2.28 9.92
N LYS A 174 -4.15 -2.46 11.16
CA LYS A 174 -4.85 -3.30 12.14
C LYS A 174 -6.27 -2.79 12.44
N LEU A 175 -6.46 -1.48 12.53
CA LEU A 175 -7.80 -0.87 12.69
C LEU A 175 -8.69 -1.01 11.44
N ALA A 176 -8.07 -1.20 10.27
CA ALA A 176 -8.72 -1.50 9.01
C ALA A 176 -8.80 -3.03 8.72
N ASP A 177 -8.64 -3.88 9.74
CA ASP A 177 -8.67 -5.35 9.64
C ASP A 177 -7.58 -5.97 8.75
N ASN A 178 -6.55 -5.20 8.42
CA ASN A 178 -5.49 -5.51 7.45
C ASN A 178 -6.03 -5.93 6.08
N ALA A 179 -7.21 -5.43 5.71
CA ALA A 179 -7.88 -5.71 4.45
C ALA A 179 -8.59 -4.43 3.97
N GLY A 180 -9.27 -4.48 2.83
CA GLY A 180 -10.05 -3.33 2.40
C GLY A 180 -9.22 -2.19 1.79
N VAL A 181 -7.93 -2.39 1.52
CA VAL A 181 -7.00 -1.36 1.02
C VAL A 181 -6.19 -1.91 -0.15
N SER A 182 -6.04 -1.10 -1.20
CA SER A 182 -5.15 -1.45 -2.31
C SER A 182 -3.69 -1.40 -1.88
N VAL A 183 -2.92 -2.45 -2.19
CA VAL A 183 -1.48 -2.51 -1.89
C VAL A 183 -0.71 -1.42 -2.63
N VAL A 184 -1.12 -1.13 -3.86
CA VAL A 184 -0.51 -0.10 -4.69
C VAL A 184 -0.79 1.29 -4.14
N ARG A 185 -2.05 1.59 -3.77
CA ARG A 185 -2.38 2.88 -3.13
C ARG A 185 -1.66 3.05 -1.80
N LEU A 186 -1.53 1.97 -1.03
CA LEU A 186 -0.79 1.96 0.24
C LEU A 186 0.68 2.34 0.03
N ALA A 187 1.33 1.72 -0.96
CA ALA A 187 2.71 2.04 -1.29
C ALA A 187 2.88 3.46 -1.86
N ASP A 188 1.93 3.90 -2.69
CA ASP A 188 1.91 5.26 -3.22
C ASP A 188 1.87 6.31 -2.11
N MET A 189 1.05 6.09 -1.07
CA MET A 189 1.00 6.96 0.10
C MET A 189 2.32 6.98 0.88
N VAL A 190 2.99 5.83 1.04
CA VAL A 190 4.30 5.75 1.71
C VAL A 190 5.37 6.49 0.89
N ALA A 191 5.38 6.33 -0.43
CA ALA A 191 6.31 7.02 -1.31
C ALA A 191 6.05 8.53 -1.38
N LEU A 192 4.78 8.95 -1.36
CA LEU A 192 4.41 10.37 -1.25
C LEU A 192 4.93 10.98 0.05
N TRP A 193 4.69 10.31 1.18
CA TRP A 193 5.20 10.77 2.47
C TRP A 193 6.72 10.94 2.44
N ASP A 194 7.46 9.95 1.93
CA ASP A 194 8.93 9.97 1.89
C ASP A 194 9.47 11.09 0.97
N ARG A 195 8.83 11.35 -0.17
CA ARG A 195 9.16 12.50 -1.03
C ARG A 195 8.97 13.83 -0.29
N GLU A 196 7.88 13.97 0.44
CA GLU A 196 7.58 15.20 1.19
C GLU A 196 8.55 15.43 2.34
N GLN A 197 8.97 14.38 3.06
CA GLN A 197 10.01 14.49 4.09
C GLN A 197 11.35 15.00 3.53
N ARG A 198 11.61 14.76 2.25
CA ARG A 198 12.81 15.22 1.53
C ARG A 198 12.62 16.60 0.89
N GLY A 199 11.51 17.30 1.18
CA GLY A 199 11.18 18.60 0.62
C GLY A 199 10.65 18.56 -0.82
N GLN A 200 10.39 17.38 -1.37
CA GLN A 200 9.93 17.20 -2.75
C GLN A 200 8.40 17.18 -2.82
N TYR A 201 7.79 18.32 -2.50
CA TYR A 201 6.34 18.44 -2.48
C TYR A 201 5.72 18.39 -3.88
N ASN A 202 4.56 17.75 -4.01
CA ASN A 202 3.76 17.89 -5.22
C ASN A 202 3.30 19.35 -5.38
N ALA A 203 3.40 19.87 -6.60
CA ALA A 203 2.91 21.21 -6.94
C ALA A 203 1.42 21.37 -6.65
N ARG A 204 0.63 20.31 -6.84
CA ARG A 204 -0.80 20.30 -6.51
C ARG A 204 -1.00 19.86 -5.06
N ALA A 205 -1.51 20.76 -4.23
CA ALA A 205 -1.80 20.47 -2.82
C ALA A 205 -2.76 19.26 -2.65
N THR A 206 -3.66 19.05 -3.60
CA THR A 206 -4.60 17.92 -3.61
C THR A 206 -3.96 16.55 -3.86
N ARG A 207 -2.66 16.52 -4.21
CA ARG A 207 -1.86 15.31 -4.44
C ARG A 207 -0.80 15.11 -3.36
N ARG A 208 -0.87 15.88 -2.28
CA ARG A 208 0.05 15.75 -1.14
C ARG A 208 -0.45 14.69 -0.16
N PHE A 209 0.48 14.03 0.51
CA PHE A 209 0.23 12.93 1.45
C PHE A 209 -0.88 13.26 2.45
N ALA A 210 -0.74 14.38 3.17
CA ALA A 210 -1.69 14.79 4.19
C ALA A 210 -3.09 15.04 3.62
N PHE A 211 -3.19 15.67 2.45
CA PHE A 211 -4.48 15.94 1.80
C PHE A 211 -5.14 14.65 1.32
N VAL A 212 -4.42 13.80 0.58
CA VAL A 212 -4.97 12.54 0.03
C VAL A 212 -5.51 11.64 1.14
N MET A 213 -4.79 11.57 2.27
CA MET A 213 -5.25 10.82 3.44
C MET A 213 -6.48 11.49 4.09
N SER A 214 -6.43 12.81 4.32
CA SER A 214 -7.49 13.54 5.01
C SER A 214 -8.79 13.59 4.22
N ASP A 215 -8.72 13.86 2.93
CA ASP A 215 -9.88 13.94 2.04
C ASP A 215 -10.67 12.64 2.08
N ALA A 216 -10.00 11.49 1.90
CA ALA A 216 -10.64 10.19 1.99
C ALA A 216 -11.18 9.87 3.40
N TYR A 217 -10.45 10.25 4.45
CA TYR A 217 -10.86 10.02 5.84
C TYR A 217 -12.12 10.82 6.21
N PHE A 218 -12.13 12.12 5.93
CA PHE A 218 -13.26 12.99 6.28
C PHE A 218 -14.47 12.77 5.37
N GLN A 219 -14.28 12.44 4.09
CA GLN A 219 -15.38 12.00 3.23
C GLN A 219 -16.05 10.73 3.79
N ALA A 220 -15.26 9.73 4.20
CA ALA A 220 -15.79 8.50 4.79
C ALA A 220 -16.55 8.75 6.10
N ARG A 221 -16.09 9.71 6.91
CA ARG A 221 -16.79 10.12 8.14
C ARG A 221 -18.09 10.89 7.88
N ALA A 222 -18.12 11.68 6.81
CA ALA A 222 -19.30 12.47 6.45
C ALA A 222 -20.42 11.61 5.84
N LEU A 223 -20.10 10.42 5.32
CA LEU A 223 -21.09 9.45 4.86
C LEU A 223 -21.91 8.97 6.06
N LYS A 224 -23.18 9.41 6.12
CA LYS A 224 -24.18 8.77 6.98
C LYS A 224 -24.33 7.32 6.50
N PRO A 225 -24.47 6.33 7.40
CA PRO A 225 -24.89 5.00 6.96
C PRO A 225 -26.16 5.19 6.16
N GLY A 226 -26.18 4.67 4.93
CA GLY A 226 -27.40 4.62 4.15
C GLY A 226 -28.48 4.03 5.03
N VAL A 227 -29.54 4.78 5.24
CA VAL A 227 -30.81 4.21 5.67
C VAL A 227 -31.20 3.27 4.52
N GLY A 228 -30.91 1.99 4.68
CA GLY A 228 -31.55 0.90 3.95
C GLY A 228 -32.26 0.07 5.02
N ASP A 229 -33.59 0.16 5.12
CA ASP A 229 -34.58 -0.56 4.29
C ASP A 229 -34.45 -2.08 4.45
#